data_AF-A0A7C8AP90-F1
#
_entry.id   AF-A0A7C8AP90-F1
#
_cell.length_a   1.000
_cell.length_b   1.000
_cell.length_c   1.000
_cell.angle_alpha   90.00
_cell.angle_beta   90.00
_cell.angle_gamma   90.00
#
_symmetry.space_group_name_H-M   'P 1'
#
loop_
_entity.id
_entity.type
_entity.pdbx_description
1 polymer ?
#
loop_
_entity_poly.entity_id
_entity_poly.type
_entity_poly.pdbx_seq_one_letter_code
_entity_poly.pdbx_strand_id
1 'polypeptide(L)' 'MGSFEYRVSLHPVEDFREMILFCSREGSCKAEMVASEQIRKMENLLNEGGLQGWELVQANFGQDGVLVFWKRQMH' A
#
# COMPACT_ATOMS: atom_id res chain seq x y z
N MET A 1 11.95 -2.61 25.02
CA MET A 1 11.04 -2.37 23.88
C MET A 1 11.60 -1.18 23.11
N GLY A 2 11.78 -1.29 21.79
CA GLY A 2 12.26 -0.17 20.97
C GLY A 2 11.19 0.91 20.83
N SER A 3 11.61 2.16 20.67
CA SER A 3 10.72 3.26 20.27
C SER A 3 10.46 3.15 18.77
N PHE A 4 9.25 3.49 18.33
CA PHE A 4 8.86 3.42 16.92
C PHE A 4 8.30 4.76 16.45
N GLU A 5 8.70 5.13 15.24
CA GLU A 5 8.08 6.21 14.47
C GLU A 5 7.07 5.59 13.51
N TYR A 6 5.90 6.22 13.35
CA TYR A 6 4.86 5.78 12.43
C TYR A 6 4.59 6.84 11.37
N ARG A 7 4.32 6.40 10.15
CA ARG A 7 3.94 7.25 9.03
C ARG A 7 2.71 6.68 8.34
N VAL A 8 1.80 7.55 7.94
CA VAL A 8 0.65 7.19 7.10
C VAL A 8 0.82 7.89 5.76
N SER A 9 0.78 7.14 4.66
CA SER A 9 0.78 7.69 3.30
C SER A 9 -0.51 7.35 2.58
N LEU A 10 -1.05 8.33 1.85
CA LEU A 10 -2.19 8.16 0.98
C LEU A 10 -1.72 8.23 -0.47
N HIS A 11 -2.03 7.19 -1.23
CA HIS A 11 -1.75 7.11 -2.65
C HIS A 11 -3.07 7.15 -3.42
N PRO A 12 -3.30 8.17 -4.26
CA PRO A 12 -4.57 8.37 -4.92
C PRO A 12 -4.92 7.23 -5.87
N VAL A 13 -6.22 7.05 -6.11
CA VAL A 13 -6.74 6.02 -7.03
C VAL A 13 -6.15 6.12 -8.43
N GLU A 14 -5.79 7.32 -8.89
CA GLU A 14 -5.08 7.56 -10.15
C GLU A 14 -3.80 6.73 -10.30
N ASP A 15 -3.07 6.54 -9.22
CA ASP A 15 -1.83 5.78 -9.21
C ASP A 15 -2.10 4.28 -9.26
N PHE A 16 -3.27 3.84 -8.77
CA PHE A 16 -3.64 2.44 -8.54
C PHE A 16 -4.95 2.02 -9.23
N ARG A 17 -5.34 2.68 -10.34
CA ARG A 17 -6.69 2.58 -10.95
C ARG A 17 -7.15 1.15 -11.20
N GLU A 18 -6.27 0.26 -11.65
CA GLU A 18 -6.63 -1.13 -11.96
C GLU A 18 -6.51 -2.07 -10.73
N MET A 19 -5.88 -1.62 -9.64
CA MET A 19 -5.84 -2.34 -8.36
C MET A 19 -7.13 -2.10 -7.55
N ILE A 20 -7.74 -0.92 -7.70
CA ILE A 20 -8.96 -0.49 -6.98
C ILE A 20 -10.26 -1.00 -7.64
N LEU A 21 -10.20 -1.42 -8.90
CA LEU A 21 -11.34 -1.95 -9.65
C LEU A 21 -11.83 -3.34 -9.17
N PHE A 22 -11.13 -4.00 -8.24
CA PHE A 22 -11.49 -5.34 -7.74
C PHE A 22 -11.93 -5.42 -6.28
N CYS A 23 -12.16 -4.28 -5.61
CA CYS A 23 -12.84 -4.26 -4.33
C CYS A 23 -14.34 -4.05 -4.57
N SER A 24 -15.12 -5.14 -4.69
CA SER A 24 -16.58 -5.04 -4.63
C SER A 24 -17.00 -4.45 -3.27
N ARG A 25 -18.25 -3.96 -3.17
CA ARG A 25 -18.85 -3.50 -1.89
C ARG A 25 -18.81 -4.57 -0.78
N GLU A 26 -18.49 -5.81 -1.11
CA GLU A 26 -18.48 -6.99 -0.23
C GLU A 26 -17.05 -7.40 0.21
N GLY A 27 -16.00 -6.67 -0.19
CA GLY A 27 -14.65 -6.84 0.38
C GLY A 27 -13.85 -8.05 -0.10
N SER A 28 -14.21 -8.65 -1.24
CA SER A 28 -13.44 -9.76 -1.84
C SER A 28 -12.61 -9.30 -3.04
N CYS A 29 -11.29 -9.25 -2.88
CA CYS A 29 -10.35 -9.01 -3.98
C CYS A 29 -10.13 -10.31 -4.76
N LYS A 30 -10.56 -10.38 -6.03
CA LYS A 30 -10.09 -11.44 -6.93
C LYS A 30 -8.74 -11.03 -7.52
N ALA A 31 -7.66 -11.61 -6.98
CA ALA A 31 -6.28 -11.37 -7.39
C ALA A 31 -6.00 -11.67 -8.88
N GLU A 32 -6.91 -12.36 -9.57
CA GLU A 32 -6.76 -12.84 -10.95
C GLU A 32 -6.86 -11.74 -12.03
N MET A 33 -7.18 -10.50 -11.67
CA MET A 33 -7.38 -9.41 -12.64
C MET A 33 -6.55 -8.14 -12.35
N VAL A 34 -5.57 -8.21 -11.46
CA VAL A 34 -4.65 -7.08 -11.23
C VAL A 34 -3.64 -7.05 -12.36
N ALA A 35 -3.68 -6.00 -13.20
CA ALA A 35 -2.71 -5.81 -14.26
C ALA A 35 -1.28 -5.78 -13.69
N SER A 36 -0.34 -6.43 -14.37
CA SER A 36 1.06 -6.57 -13.94
C SER A 36 1.74 -5.23 -13.60
N GLU A 37 1.34 -4.15 -14.28
CA GLU A 37 1.85 -2.80 -14.01
C GLU A 37 1.44 -2.27 -12.63
N GLN A 38 0.27 -2.65 -12.11
CA GLN A 38 -0.16 -2.26 -10.77
C GLN A 38 0.65 -2.97 -9.69
N ILE A 39 0.94 -4.25 -9.90
CA ILE A 39 1.79 -5.05 -9.00
C ILE A 39 3.16 -4.38 -8.91
N ARG A 40 3.74 -4.00 -10.06
CA ARG A 40 5.03 -3.31 -10.10
C ARG A 40 5.01 -1.96 -9.38
N LYS A 41 3.94 -1.17 -9.51
CA LYS A 41 3.80 0.09 -8.78
C LYS A 41 3.77 -0.10 -7.27
N MET A 42 3.03 -1.11 -6.79
CA MET A 42 3.02 -1.44 -5.36
C MET A 42 4.40 -1.91 -4.90
N GLU A 43 5.05 -2.79 -5.66
CA GLU A 43 6.40 -3.25 -5.36
C GLU A 43 7.40 -2.08 -5.25
N ASN A 44 7.34 -1.12 -6.19
CA ASN A 44 8.17 0.07 -6.14
C ASN A 44 7.90 0.91 -4.88
N LEU A 45 6.63 1.15 -4.54
CA LEU A 45 6.25 1.88 -3.31
C LEU A 45 6.80 1.20 -2.05
N LEU A 46 6.69 -0.13 -1.96
CA LEU A 46 7.22 -0.90 -0.83
C LEU A 46 8.74 -0.83 -0.75
N ASN A 47 9.42 -0.95 -1.89
CA ASN A 47 10.87 -0.87 -1.97
C ASN A 47 11.39 0.53 -1.60
N GLU A 48 10.75 1.60 -2.08
CA GLU A 48 11.10 2.99 -1.73
C GLU A 48 10.98 3.24 -0.22
N GLY A 49 9.93 2.72 0.41
CA GLY A 49 9.76 2.76 1.87
C GLY A 49 10.84 1.95 2.60
N GLY A 50 11.08 0.72 2.16
CA GLY A 50 12.08 -0.18 2.73
C GLY A 50 13.49 0.39 2.68
N LEU A 51 13.88 1.04 1.58
CA LEU A 51 15.18 1.71 1.42
C LEU A 51 15.40 2.85 2.44
N GLN A 52 14.32 3.42 2.96
CA GLN A 52 14.35 4.48 3.99
C GLN A 52 14.24 3.92 5.43
N GLY A 53 14.23 2.59 5.56
CA GLY A 53 14.08 1.88 6.83
C GLY A 53 12.64 1.74 7.33
N TRP A 54 11.64 2.01 6.48
CA TRP A 54 10.23 1.80 6.84
C TRP A 54 9.82 0.35 6.60
N GLU A 55 9.17 -0.22 7.61
CA GLU A 55 8.47 -1.49 7.52
C GLU A 55 6.99 -1.25 7.24
N LEU A 56 6.41 -2.00 6.32
CA LEU A 56 4.97 -2.03 6.09
C LEU A 56 4.26 -2.66 7.29
N VAL A 57 3.28 -1.96 7.85
CA VAL A 57 2.38 -2.50 8.87
C VAL A 57 1.10 -3.03 8.23
N GLN A 58 0.47 -2.21 7.39
CA GLN A 58 -0.81 -2.52 6.76
C GLN A 58 -1.01 -1.64 5.52
N ALA A 59 -1.70 -2.16 4.51
CA ALA A 59 -2.23 -1.39 3.39
C ALA A 59 -3.73 -1.62 3.28
N ASN A 60 -4.51 -0.55 3.17
CA ASN A 60 -5.95 -0.57 2.96
C ASN A 60 -6.28 -0.02 1.58
N PHE A 61 -7.13 -0.73 0.85
CA PHE A 61 -7.57 -0.34 -0.50
C PHE A 61 -9.02 0.15 -0.41
N GLY A 62 -9.27 1.35 -0.93
CA GLY A 62 -10.60 1.97 -0.96
C GLY A 62 -10.87 2.64 -2.30
N GLN A 63 -12.08 3.19 -2.44
CA GLN A 63 -12.50 3.86 -3.69
C GLN A 63 -11.64 5.08 -4.02
N ASP A 64 -11.07 5.73 -3.00
CA ASP A 64 -10.29 6.96 -3.15
C ASP A 64 -8.78 6.71 -3.30
N GLY A 65 -8.31 5.47 -3.12
CA GLY A 65 -6.88 5.17 -3.16
C GLY A 65 -6.43 4.05 -2.22
N VAL A 66 -5.11 4.04 -1.98
CA VAL A 66 -4.44 3.14 -1.05
C VAL A 66 -3.93 3.93 0.15
N LEU A 67 -4.31 3.50 1.35
CA LEU A 67 -3.78 4.03 2.60
C LEU A 67 -2.76 3.05 3.17
N VAL A 68 -1.52 3.49 3.35
CA VAL A 68 -0.41 2.64 3.79
C VAL A 68 0.12 3.12 5.13
N PHE A 69 0.23 2.18 6.07
CA PHE A 69 0.74 2.39 7.41
C PHE A 69 2.15 1.83 7.49
N TRP A 70 3.07 2.67 7.92
CA TRP A 70 4.49 2.36 8.05
C TRP A 70 4.92 2.48 9.50
N LYS A 71 5.91 1.68 9.88
CA LYS A 71 6.65 1.86 11.13
C LYS A 71 8.15 1.83 10.85
N ARG A 72 8.93 2.51 11.67
CA ARG A 72 10.39 2.41 11.66
C ARG A 72 10.90 2.45 13.10
N GLN A 73 11.90 1.64 13.41
CA GLN A 73 12.53 1.68 14.72
C GLN A 73 13.32 2.99 14.89
N MET A 74 13.08 3.69 15.99
CA MET A 74 13.87 4.86 16.40
C MET A 74 15.11 4.38 17.15
N HIS A 75 16.26 4.97 16.81
CA HIS A 75 17.51 4.79 17.53
C HIS A 75 17.66 5.80 18.65
#